data_AF-A0A6A7G886-F1
#
_entry.id   AF-A0A6A7G886-F1
#
_cell.length_a   1.000
_cell.length_b   1.000
_cell.length_c   1.000
_cell.angle_alpha   90.00
_cell.angle_beta   90.00
_cell.angle_gamma   90.00
#
_symmetry.space_group_name_H-M   'P 1'
#
loop_
_entity.id
_entity.type
_entity.pdbx_description
1 polymer ?
#
loop_
_entity_poly.entity_id
_entity_poly.type
_entity_poly.pdbx_seq_one_letter_code
_entity_poly.pdbx_strand_id
1 'polypeptide(L)'
;SRQLKTAKRISRTSIKREFVKVEIVEPKTALAEKVDVRDLSNFGFGALTEENITKYEQISESKINEQSRIPPDWSRVYAAIADMRVNGNARNAPVDTIGCGSLADLNAPPEVFRFQILVSLMLSAQTRDATTAQAVANLKTLPNGLTVESIRKTKENKVDKLICKVGFHVRKASYIKRTADILASEYGGDIPPTKEKLCELPGVGPKMAFLAMQEAWHNNTGIGVDVHVHRISNILRWVKNTKTAEHTRKELEGWLPRHLWSPLNKLFVGFGQTVCPSRKPRCLECQANQWCPVGKAVVRRRVSKSTGKSSSAVSVDSKPSVNTKRSVSIDVAPKLILAKRERKRSRTPSQSSPTRKKKLIKTESKQRRKLIKTEPQK
;
A
#
# COMPACT_ATOMS: atom_id res chain seq x y z
N SER A 1 57.29 -42.19 -36.43
CA SER A 1 57.06 -42.44 -34.98
C SER A 1 55.64 -42.01 -34.64
N ARG A 2 54.67 -42.94 -34.70
CA ARG A 2 53.23 -42.69 -34.52
C ARG A 2 52.76 -43.41 -33.26
N GLN A 3 52.26 -42.64 -32.30
CA GLN A 3 51.72 -43.10 -31.03
C GLN A 3 50.29 -43.64 -31.17
N LEU A 4 49.91 -44.44 -30.16
CA LEU A 4 48.56 -44.78 -29.68
C LEU A 4 47.78 -45.85 -30.44
N LYS A 5 47.68 -47.04 -29.81
CA LYS A 5 46.46 -47.85 -29.67
C LYS A 5 46.72 -49.05 -28.73
N THR A 6 46.27 -48.94 -27.49
CA THR A 6 45.96 -50.10 -26.64
C THR A 6 44.85 -49.70 -25.67
N ALA A 7 43.64 -50.17 -25.96
CA ALA A 7 42.47 -50.00 -25.11
C ALA A 7 42.49 -51.05 -24.00
N LYS A 8 42.48 -50.61 -22.73
CA LYS A 8 42.36 -51.47 -21.55
C LYS A 8 40.89 -51.49 -21.11
N ARG A 9 40.28 -52.67 -21.22
CA ARG A 9 38.91 -53.01 -20.82
C ARG A 9 38.86 -53.05 -19.29
N ILE A 10 38.06 -52.18 -18.66
CA ILE A 10 37.79 -52.25 -17.21
C ILE A 10 36.29 -52.53 -17.01
N SER A 11 36.05 -53.59 -16.24
CA SER A 11 34.77 -54.17 -15.85
C SER A 11 33.90 -53.22 -15.02
N ARG A 12 32.59 -53.19 -15.30
CA ARG A 12 31.58 -52.51 -14.49
C ARG A 12 31.30 -53.32 -13.22
N THR A 13 31.69 -52.79 -12.07
CA THR A 13 31.27 -53.30 -10.75
C THR A 13 30.01 -52.55 -10.33
N SER A 14 28.91 -53.28 -10.09
CA SER A 14 27.62 -52.75 -9.68
C SER A 14 27.65 -52.23 -8.24
N ILE A 15 27.48 -50.92 -8.06
CA ILE A 15 27.18 -50.29 -6.77
C ILE A 15 25.66 -50.31 -6.58
N LYS A 16 25.17 -51.13 -5.63
CA LYS A 16 23.77 -51.07 -5.18
C LYS A 16 23.58 -49.79 -4.37
N ARG A 17 22.75 -48.86 -4.86
CA ARG A 17 22.25 -47.72 -4.08
C ARG A 17 20.96 -48.14 -3.37
N GLU A 18 20.99 -48.16 -2.05
CA GLU A 18 19.79 -48.26 -1.22
C GLU A 18 18.99 -46.96 -1.33
N PHE A 19 17.73 -47.07 -1.74
CA PHE A 19 16.79 -45.95 -1.79
C PHE A 19 16.10 -45.83 -0.43
N VAL A 20 16.47 -44.83 0.36
CA VAL A 20 15.67 -44.38 1.51
C VAL A 20 14.47 -43.63 0.97
N LYS A 21 13.26 -44.18 1.17
CA LYS A 21 12.00 -43.59 0.76
C LYS A 21 11.67 -42.44 1.72
N VAL A 22 12.00 -41.20 1.33
CA VAL A 22 11.51 -40.00 2.00
C VAL A 22 10.14 -39.68 1.43
N GLU A 23 9.09 -39.84 2.25
CA GLU A 23 7.72 -39.45 1.91
C GLU A 23 7.65 -37.91 1.90
N ILE A 24 7.74 -37.33 0.71
CA ILE A 24 7.45 -35.92 0.49
C ILE A 24 5.93 -35.80 0.40
N VAL A 25 5.31 -35.24 1.45
CA VAL A 25 3.90 -34.86 1.41
C VAL A 25 3.75 -33.71 0.42
N GLU A 26 3.28 -34.02 -0.79
CA GLU A 26 2.93 -33.02 -1.79
C GLU A 26 1.77 -32.14 -1.26
N PRO A 27 1.93 -30.81 -1.16
CA PRO A 27 0.79 -29.96 -0.86
C PRO A 27 -0.16 -30.02 -2.06
N LYS A 28 -1.38 -30.49 -1.78
CA LYS A 28 -2.48 -30.58 -2.75
C LYS A 28 -2.55 -29.32 -3.60
N THR A 29 -2.18 -29.46 -4.86
CA THR A 29 -2.38 -28.48 -5.92
C THR A 29 -3.87 -28.33 -6.17
N ALA A 30 -4.50 -27.38 -5.48
CA ALA A 30 -5.74 -26.82 -5.95
C ALA A 30 -5.43 -26.13 -7.28
N LEU A 31 -6.11 -26.59 -8.34
CA LEU A 31 -6.12 -25.99 -9.67
C LEU A 31 -6.06 -24.46 -9.56
N ALA A 32 -5.10 -23.87 -10.27
CA ALA A 32 -5.10 -22.46 -10.59
C ALA A 32 -6.33 -22.17 -11.47
N GLU A 33 -7.51 -22.04 -10.86
CA GLU A 33 -8.54 -21.18 -11.41
C GLU A 33 -7.91 -19.80 -11.60
N LYS A 34 -8.16 -19.20 -12.76
CA LYS A 34 -7.78 -17.81 -13.02
C LYS A 34 -8.51 -16.94 -12.00
N VAL A 35 -7.90 -16.73 -10.84
CA VAL A 35 -8.37 -15.79 -9.83
C VAL A 35 -8.31 -14.42 -10.52
N ASP A 36 -9.49 -13.90 -10.88
CA ASP A 36 -9.58 -12.51 -11.26
C ASP A 36 -9.14 -11.70 -10.03
N VAL A 37 -7.96 -11.08 -10.14
CA VAL A 37 -7.38 -10.21 -9.10
C VAL A 37 -8.33 -9.05 -8.75
N ARG A 38 -9.41 -8.86 -9.51
CA ARG A 38 -10.46 -7.83 -9.36
C ARG A 38 -11.65 -8.27 -8.52
N ASP A 39 -11.77 -9.54 -8.16
CA ASP A 39 -12.84 -9.95 -7.26
C ASP A 39 -12.48 -9.55 -5.83
N LEU A 40 -12.87 -8.32 -5.48
CA LEU A 40 -12.74 -7.80 -4.11
C LEU A 40 -13.45 -8.70 -3.09
N SER A 41 -14.43 -9.51 -3.51
CA SER A 41 -15.06 -10.48 -2.61
C SER A 41 -14.12 -11.62 -2.21
N ASN A 42 -13.15 -11.99 -3.05
CA ASN A 42 -12.09 -12.96 -2.74
C ASN A 42 -11.07 -12.44 -1.72
N PHE A 43 -10.99 -11.12 -1.52
CA PHE A 43 -10.23 -10.53 -0.41
C PHE A 43 -11.04 -10.54 0.91
N GLY A 44 -12.18 -11.25 0.95
CA GLY A 44 -13.05 -11.33 2.14
C GLY A 44 -13.94 -10.11 2.34
N PHE A 45 -14.09 -9.25 1.32
CA PHE A 45 -14.98 -8.08 1.39
C PHE A 45 -16.40 -8.47 0.96
N GLY A 46 -17.36 -8.38 1.89
CA GLY A 46 -18.79 -8.55 1.58
C GLY A 46 -19.51 -7.24 1.29
N ALA A 47 -20.66 -7.33 0.60
CA ALA A 47 -21.62 -6.24 0.48
C ALA A 47 -22.20 -5.82 1.84
N LEU A 48 -22.81 -4.64 1.92
CA LEU A 48 -23.50 -4.19 3.13
C LEU A 48 -24.82 -4.94 3.29
N THR A 49 -24.76 -6.11 3.92
CA THR A 49 -25.91 -6.96 4.25
C THR A 49 -25.89 -7.27 5.74
N GLU A 50 -27.08 -7.49 6.32
CA GLU A 50 -27.19 -7.96 7.71
C GLU A 50 -26.43 -9.28 7.92
N GLU A 51 -26.45 -10.18 6.93
CA GLU A 51 -25.67 -11.41 6.93
C GLU A 51 -24.17 -11.16 7.10
N ASN A 52 -23.59 -10.23 6.32
CA ASN A 52 -22.16 -9.91 6.44
C ASN A 52 -21.85 -9.18 7.75
N ILE A 53 -22.74 -8.31 8.23
CA ILE A 53 -22.59 -7.66 9.54
C ILE A 53 -22.53 -8.72 10.65
N THR A 54 -23.50 -9.64 10.67
CA THR A 54 -23.52 -10.76 11.63
C THR A 54 -22.29 -11.64 11.48
N LYS A 55 -21.86 -11.97 10.26
CA LYS A 55 -20.64 -12.74 9.99
C LYS A 55 -19.39 -12.06 10.56
N TYR A 56 -19.26 -10.74 10.42
CA TYR A 56 -18.15 -10.00 11.01
C TYR A 56 -18.23 -9.98 12.54
N GLU A 57 -19.43 -9.94 13.11
CA GLU A 57 -19.67 -10.00 14.56
C GLU A 57 -19.51 -11.39 15.16
N GLN A 58 -19.52 -12.47 14.34
CA GLN A 58 -19.21 -13.82 14.80
C GLN A 58 -17.76 -13.90 15.27
N ILE A 59 -17.60 -13.64 16.55
CA ILE A 59 -16.41 -13.89 17.33
C ILE A 59 -16.48 -15.35 17.78
N SER A 60 -15.49 -16.16 17.42
CA SER A 60 -15.15 -17.31 18.26
C SER A 60 -14.82 -16.75 19.63
N GLU A 61 -15.64 -17.06 20.64
CA GLU A 61 -15.58 -16.55 22.03
C GLU A 61 -14.21 -16.65 22.72
N SER A 62 -13.20 -17.24 22.08
CA SER A 62 -11.84 -17.29 22.56
C SER A 62 -11.10 -15.95 22.39
N LYS A 63 -11.04 -15.19 23.49
CA LYS A 63 -10.03 -14.17 23.85
C LYS A 63 -10.19 -12.77 23.23
N ILE A 64 -11.31 -12.10 23.47
CA ILE A 64 -11.25 -10.63 23.61
C ILE A 64 -10.44 -10.36 24.89
N ASN A 65 -9.38 -9.55 24.80
CA ASN A 65 -8.67 -9.13 26.00
C ASN A 65 -9.64 -8.29 26.87
N GLU A 66 -9.78 -8.61 28.16
CA GLU A 66 -10.62 -7.87 29.13
C GLU A 66 -10.38 -6.34 29.13
N GLN A 67 -9.19 -5.88 28.72
CA GLN A 67 -8.86 -4.45 28.63
C GLN A 67 -9.28 -3.77 27.29
N SER A 68 -9.72 -4.54 26.31
CA SER A 68 -10.04 -4.06 24.96
C SER A 68 -11.53 -3.72 24.84
N ARG A 69 -11.81 -2.46 24.47
CA ARG A 69 -13.18 -1.98 24.25
C ARG A 69 -13.55 -2.14 22.78
N ILE A 70 -14.58 -2.94 22.50
CA ILE A 70 -15.18 -3.02 21.17
C ILE A 70 -15.85 -1.66 20.85
N PRO A 71 -15.51 -0.99 19.73
CA PRO A 71 -16.14 0.27 19.35
C PRO A 71 -17.62 0.05 18.96
N PRO A 72 -18.52 0.99 19.29
CA PRO A 72 -19.91 0.90 18.86
C PRO A 72 -20.02 1.00 17.33
N ASP A 73 -20.99 0.28 16.74
CA ASP A 73 -21.26 0.24 15.30
C ASP A 73 -20.05 -0.15 14.42
N TRP A 74 -18.99 -0.76 14.98
CA TRP A 74 -17.76 -1.06 14.24
C TRP A 74 -18.02 -1.97 13.03
N SER A 75 -18.89 -2.97 13.20
CA SER A 75 -19.26 -3.97 12.19
C SER A 75 -19.99 -3.31 11.02
N ARG A 76 -20.95 -2.41 11.32
CA ARG A 76 -21.65 -1.58 10.32
C ARG A 76 -20.70 -0.66 9.58
N VAL A 77 -19.78 -0.01 10.28
CA VAL A 77 -18.75 0.84 9.66
C VAL A 77 -17.84 0.00 8.75
N TYR A 78 -17.38 -1.16 9.22
CA TYR A 78 -16.56 -2.07 8.44
C TYR A 78 -17.30 -2.54 7.18
N ALA A 79 -18.53 -3.01 7.34
CA ALA A 79 -19.40 -3.48 6.25
C ALA A 79 -19.68 -2.37 5.23
N ALA A 80 -19.97 -1.14 5.67
CA ALA A 80 -20.17 -0.01 4.77
C ALA A 80 -18.88 0.36 4.01
N ILE A 81 -17.72 0.27 4.65
CA ILE A 81 -16.43 0.48 3.95
C ILE A 81 -16.18 -0.65 2.95
N ALA A 82 -16.42 -1.90 3.32
CA ALA A 82 -16.31 -3.06 2.44
C ALA A 82 -17.24 -2.92 1.22
N ASP A 83 -18.50 -2.56 1.42
CA ASP A 83 -19.46 -2.31 0.35
C ASP A 83 -19.03 -1.15 -0.55
N MET A 84 -18.54 -0.04 0.00
CA MET A 84 -18.00 1.02 -0.87
C MET A 84 -16.84 0.56 -1.74
N ARG A 85 -16.03 -0.39 -1.27
CA ARG A 85 -14.89 -0.95 -2.00
C ARG A 85 -15.35 -1.95 -3.06
N VAL A 86 -16.34 -2.79 -2.76
CA VAL A 86 -16.86 -3.83 -3.67
C VAL A 86 -17.92 -3.28 -4.63
N ASN A 87 -18.78 -2.37 -4.17
CA ASN A 87 -20.02 -1.90 -4.78
C ASN A 87 -20.10 -0.38 -5.03
N GLY A 88 -19.36 0.41 -4.27
CA GLY A 88 -19.54 1.87 -4.26
C GLY A 88 -18.43 2.69 -4.91
N ASN A 89 -18.31 3.92 -4.41
CA ASN A 89 -17.39 4.95 -4.89
C ASN A 89 -15.93 4.77 -4.43
N ALA A 90 -15.63 3.72 -3.65
CA ALA A 90 -14.26 3.37 -3.26
C ALA A 90 -13.67 2.22 -4.09
N ARG A 91 -14.39 1.72 -5.11
CA ARG A 91 -13.90 0.76 -6.11
C ARG A 91 -12.66 1.28 -6.86
N ASN A 92 -11.91 0.36 -7.46
CA ASN A 92 -10.79 0.66 -8.37
C ASN A 92 -9.73 1.60 -7.76
N ALA A 93 -9.42 1.43 -6.48
CA ALA A 93 -8.36 2.21 -5.86
C ALA A 93 -7.00 1.77 -6.41
N PRO A 94 -5.99 2.67 -6.45
CA PRO A 94 -4.63 2.31 -6.88
C PRO A 94 -4.07 1.05 -6.21
N VAL A 95 -4.32 0.86 -4.91
CA VAL A 95 -3.85 -0.34 -4.18
C VAL A 95 -4.39 -1.67 -4.75
N ASP A 96 -5.49 -1.64 -5.49
CA ASP A 96 -6.12 -2.86 -6.03
C ASP A 96 -5.39 -3.41 -7.25
N THR A 97 -4.80 -2.53 -8.06
CA THR A 97 -4.16 -2.90 -9.34
C THR A 97 -2.64 -2.79 -9.30
N ILE A 98 -2.13 -1.80 -8.57
CA ILE A 98 -0.71 -1.44 -8.53
C ILE A 98 -0.17 -1.39 -7.09
N GLY A 99 -0.92 -1.92 -6.13
CA GLY A 99 -0.49 -2.10 -4.74
C GLY A 99 0.59 -3.16 -4.62
N CYS A 100 1.44 -3.03 -3.60
CA CYS A 100 2.63 -3.88 -3.44
C CYS A 100 2.38 -5.39 -3.38
N GLY A 101 1.24 -5.83 -2.82
CA GLY A 101 0.85 -7.25 -2.79
C GLY A 101 0.43 -7.81 -4.17
N SER A 102 0.20 -6.95 -5.17
CA SER A 102 -0.29 -7.33 -6.50
C SER A 102 0.77 -7.23 -7.59
N LEU A 103 2.02 -6.89 -7.24
CA LEU A 103 3.09 -6.69 -8.22
C LEU A 103 3.94 -7.94 -8.47
N ALA A 104 3.77 -9.01 -7.69
CA ALA A 104 4.45 -10.28 -7.90
C ALA A 104 3.83 -11.08 -9.05
N ASP A 105 4.63 -11.89 -9.74
CA ASP A 105 4.18 -12.80 -10.78
C ASP A 105 3.60 -14.08 -10.16
N LEU A 106 2.30 -14.30 -10.34
CA LEU A 106 1.57 -15.45 -9.80
C LEU A 106 2.01 -16.80 -10.39
N ASN A 107 2.64 -16.80 -11.56
CA ASN A 107 3.13 -18.01 -12.21
C ASN A 107 4.61 -18.29 -11.92
N ALA A 108 5.27 -17.43 -11.14
CA ALA A 108 6.66 -17.62 -10.77
C ALA A 108 6.80 -18.75 -9.71
N PRO A 109 7.98 -19.40 -9.62
CA PRO A 109 8.27 -20.28 -8.51
C PRO A 109 7.98 -19.62 -7.15
N PRO A 110 7.51 -20.35 -6.13
CA PRO A 110 7.04 -19.77 -4.87
C PRO A 110 8.06 -18.83 -4.21
N GLU A 111 9.34 -19.18 -4.20
CA GLU A 111 10.44 -18.38 -3.66
C GLU A 111 10.66 -17.08 -4.44
N VAL A 112 10.46 -17.11 -5.76
CA VAL A 112 10.54 -15.92 -6.62
C VAL A 112 9.33 -15.02 -6.37
N PHE A 113 8.13 -15.58 -6.29
CA PHE A 113 6.92 -14.84 -5.94
C PHE A 113 7.10 -14.10 -4.60
N ARG A 114 7.52 -14.81 -3.55
CA ARG A 114 7.75 -14.24 -2.22
C ARG A 114 8.81 -13.16 -2.21
N PHE A 115 9.92 -13.37 -2.93
CA PHE A 115 10.96 -12.36 -3.07
C PHE A 115 10.43 -11.08 -3.77
N GLN A 116 9.61 -11.23 -4.81
CA GLN A 116 8.99 -10.09 -5.50
C GLN A 116 8.06 -9.30 -4.57
N ILE A 117 7.26 -9.97 -3.75
CA ILE A 117 6.42 -9.32 -2.71
C ILE A 117 7.31 -8.53 -1.74
N LEU A 118 8.37 -9.13 -1.22
CA LEU A 118 9.29 -8.47 -0.29
C LEU A 118 9.94 -7.23 -0.90
N VAL A 119 10.49 -7.33 -2.11
CA VAL A 119 11.11 -6.18 -2.80
C VAL A 119 10.07 -5.09 -3.07
N SER A 120 8.85 -5.45 -3.45
CA SER A 120 7.78 -4.49 -3.64
C SER A 120 7.44 -3.74 -2.34
N LEU A 121 7.38 -4.44 -1.20
CA LEU A 121 7.16 -3.83 0.11
C LEU A 121 8.29 -2.87 0.48
N MET A 122 9.55 -3.26 0.30
CA MET A 122 10.71 -2.40 0.56
C MET A 122 10.68 -1.11 -0.28
N LEU A 123 10.29 -1.22 -1.55
CA LEU A 123 10.17 -0.07 -2.45
C LEU A 123 8.99 0.86 -2.09
N SER A 124 7.88 0.30 -1.61
CA SER A 124 6.65 1.04 -1.27
C SER A 124 6.81 2.05 -0.13
N ALA A 125 7.78 1.84 0.76
CA ALA A 125 7.97 2.70 1.93
C ALA A 125 8.16 4.17 1.51
N GLN A 126 7.23 5.04 1.91
CA GLN A 126 7.22 6.47 1.54
C GLN A 126 7.28 6.70 0.02
N THR A 127 6.63 5.86 -0.77
CA THR A 127 6.58 5.96 -2.23
C THR A 127 5.16 5.67 -2.71
N ARG A 128 4.70 6.39 -3.73
CA ARG A 128 3.35 6.19 -4.30
C ARG A 128 3.28 4.87 -5.06
N ASP A 129 2.13 4.20 -5.02
CA ASP A 129 1.91 2.89 -5.66
C ASP A 129 2.35 2.86 -7.12
N ALA A 130 1.98 3.87 -7.93
CA ALA A 130 2.39 3.95 -9.34
C ALA A 130 3.93 4.01 -9.54
N THR A 131 4.64 4.70 -8.66
CA THR A 131 6.11 4.77 -8.71
C THR A 131 6.74 3.44 -8.28
N THR A 132 6.16 2.79 -7.28
CA THR A 132 6.57 1.45 -6.83
C THR A 132 6.35 0.42 -7.94
N ALA A 133 5.18 0.42 -8.58
CA ALA A 133 4.84 -0.48 -9.68
C ALA A 133 5.81 -0.34 -10.85
N GLN A 134 6.11 0.90 -11.26
CA GLN A 134 7.09 1.13 -12.32
C GLN A 134 8.49 0.64 -11.94
N ALA A 135 8.91 0.85 -10.69
CA ALA A 135 10.21 0.39 -10.21
C ALA A 135 10.31 -1.13 -10.18
N VAL A 136 9.27 -1.84 -9.72
CA VAL A 136 9.21 -3.30 -9.76
C VAL A 136 9.22 -3.80 -11.20
N ALA A 137 8.45 -3.19 -12.11
CA ALA A 137 8.46 -3.53 -13.53
C ALA A 137 9.87 -3.36 -14.15
N ASN A 138 10.56 -2.26 -13.83
CA ASN A 138 11.94 -2.04 -14.28
C ASN A 138 12.90 -3.13 -13.76
N LEU A 139 12.76 -3.55 -12.50
CA LEU A 139 13.58 -4.62 -11.93
C LEU A 139 13.28 -5.98 -12.57
N LYS A 140 12.04 -6.24 -12.98
CA LYS A 140 11.67 -7.46 -13.73
C LYS A 140 12.29 -7.54 -15.12
N THR A 141 12.85 -6.45 -15.65
CA THR A 141 13.61 -6.47 -16.93
C THR A 141 15.04 -7.02 -16.78
N LEU A 142 15.49 -7.31 -15.55
CA LEU A 142 16.79 -7.96 -15.33
C LEU A 142 16.83 -9.36 -15.96
N PRO A 143 18.02 -9.88 -16.31
CA PRO A 143 18.16 -11.26 -16.77
C PRO A 143 17.53 -12.22 -15.76
N ASN A 144 16.70 -13.15 -16.22
CA ASN A 144 15.91 -14.09 -15.40
C ASN A 144 14.86 -13.44 -14.48
N GLY A 145 14.53 -12.16 -14.68
CA GLY A 145 13.50 -11.45 -13.93
C GLY A 145 13.96 -10.94 -12.56
N LEU A 146 13.00 -10.59 -11.71
CA LEU A 146 13.24 -10.15 -10.35
C LEU A 146 13.39 -11.37 -9.43
N THR A 147 14.62 -11.91 -9.37
CA THR A 147 15.02 -13.02 -8.49
C THR A 147 16.17 -12.60 -7.57
N VAL A 148 16.38 -13.35 -6.48
CA VAL A 148 17.53 -13.15 -5.59
C VAL A 148 18.83 -13.16 -6.38
N GLU A 149 19.03 -14.17 -7.23
CA GLU A 149 20.26 -14.34 -7.99
C GLU A 149 20.49 -13.22 -9.02
N SER A 150 19.43 -12.76 -9.70
CA SER A 150 19.50 -11.64 -10.64
C SER A 150 19.89 -10.34 -9.94
N ILE A 151 19.36 -10.08 -8.74
CA ILE A 151 19.73 -8.91 -7.94
C ILE A 151 21.18 -9.02 -7.46
N ARG A 152 21.62 -10.18 -6.98
CA ARG A 152 23.01 -10.39 -6.50
C ARG A 152 24.04 -10.11 -7.58
N LYS A 153 23.82 -10.65 -8.79
CA LYS A 153 24.67 -10.45 -9.98
C LYS A 153 24.64 -9.03 -10.53
N THR A 154 23.60 -8.25 -10.20
CA THR A 154 23.46 -6.88 -10.67
C THR A 154 24.26 -5.92 -9.78
N LYS A 155 25.08 -5.06 -10.40
CA LYS A 155 25.79 -4.00 -9.67
C LYS A 155 24.79 -3.07 -8.98
N GLU A 156 25.09 -2.65 -7.74
CA GLU A 156 24.19 -1.79 -6.94
C GLU A 156 23.78 -0.51 -7.70
N ASN A 157 24.72 0.16 -8.38
CA ASN A 157 24.44 1.34 -9.21
C ASN A 157 23.43 1.09 -10.34
N LYS A 158 23.32 -0.15 -10.85
CA LYS A 158 22.31 -0.51 -11.84
C LYS A 158 20.95 -0.71 -11.19
N VAL A 159 20.88 -1.37 -10.02
CA VAL A 159 19.65 -1.47 -9.23
C VAL A 159 19.13 -0.07 -8.91
N ASP A 160 20.01 0.81 -8.41
CA ASP A 160 19.71 2.21 -8.09
C ASP A 160 19.10 2.98 -9.27
N LYS A 161 19.70 2.86 -10.46
CA LYS A 161 19.17 3.46 -11.69
C LYS A 161 17.78 2.95 -12.05
N LEU A 162 17.52 1.64 -11.91
CA LEU A 162 16.21 1.05 -12.23
C LEU A 162 15.11 1.55 -11.29
N ILE A 163 15.45 1.92 -10.06
CA ILE A 163 14.51 2.39 -9.04
C ILE A 163 14.64 3.90 -8.72
N CYS A 164 15.36 4.68 -9.52
CA CYS A 164 15.74 6.07 -9.20
C CYS A 164 14.57 7.04 -8.95
N LYS A 165 13.35 6.71 -9.38
CA LYS A 165 12.14 7.50 -9.12
C LYS A 165 11.54 7.23 -7.73
N VAL A 166 11.94 6.14 -7.08
CA VAL A 166 11.51 5.76 -5.73
C VAL A 166 12.17 6.69 -4.71
N GLY A 167 11.41 7.09 -3.68
CA GLY A 167 11.97 7.89 -2.59
C GLY A 167 13.06 7.10 -1.84
N PHE A 168 14.19 7.76 -1.55
CA PHE A 168 15.37 7.15 -0.91
C PHE A 168 15.97 5.97 -1.69
N HIS A 169 15.91 6.02 -3.03
CA HIS A 169 16.35 4.94 -3.93
C HIS A 169 17.76 4.41 -3.64
N VAL A 170 18.76 5.28 -3.41
CA VAL A 170 20.14 4.86 -3.12
C VAL A 170 20.21 3.91 -1.92
N ARG A 171 19.55 4.28 -0.81
CA ARG A 171 19.51 3.45 0.41
C ARG A 171 18.75 2.15 0.16
N LYS A 172 17.63 2.22 -0.57
CA LYS A 172 16.81 1.05 -0.89
C LYS A 172 17.54 0.08 -1.83
N ALA A 173 18.32 0.56 -2.79
CA ALA A 173 19.15 -0.28 -3.65
C ALA A 173 20.17 -1.08 -2.83
N SER A 174 20.86 -0.42 -1.89
CA SER A 174 21.76 -1.07 -0.94
C SER A 174 21.05 -2.11 -0.07
N TYR A 175 19.86 -1.79 0.46
CA TYR A 175 19.06 -2.74 1.25
C TYR A 175 18.62 -3.96 0.44
N ILE A 176 18.14 -3.77 -0.78
CA ILE A 176 17.71 -4.87 -1.67
C ILE A 176 18.90 -5.77 -2.00
N LYS A 177 20.07 -5.21 -2.32
CA LYS A 177 21.30 -5.97 -2.58
C LYS A 177 21.72 -6.80 -1.37
N ARG A 178 21.85 -6.17 -0.20
CA ARG A 178 22.22 -6.84 1.05
C ARG A 178 21.21 -7.92 1.45
N THR A 179 19.92 -7.65 1.26
CA THR A 179 18.86 -8.64 1.49
C THR A 179 19.10 -9.85 0.60
N ALA A 180 19.26 -9.65 -0.71
CA ALA A 180 19.50 -10.75 -1.64
C ALA A 180 20.75 -11.57 -1.29
N ASP A 181 21.82 -10.93 -0.83
CA ASP A 181 23.02 -11.62 -0.35
C ASP A 181 22.72 -12.48 0.90
N ILE A 182 21.99 -11.96 1.89
CA ILE A 182 21.55 -12.70 3.09
C ILE A 182 20.65 -13.89 2.71
N LEU A 183 19.67 -13.68 1.83
CA LEU A 183 18.73 -14.75 1.44
C LEU A 183 19.47 -15.91 0.76
N ALA A 184 20.46 -15.62 -0.09
CA ALA A 184 21.25 -16.65 -0.73
C ALA A 184 22.16 -17.41 0.24
N SER A 185 22.71 -16.76 1.27
CA SER A 185 23.62 -17.41 2.23
C SER A 185 22.89 -18.17 3.34
N GLU A 186 21.77 -17.66 3.82
CA GLU A 186 21.13 -18.16 5.05
C GLU A 186 19.77 -18.83 4.82
N TYR A 187 19.08 -18.50 3.73
CA TYR A 187 17.69 -18.92 3.49
C TYR A 187 17.49 -19.67 2.16
N GLY A 188 18.57 -20.18 1.56
CA GLY A 188 18.50 -20.97 0.32
C GLY A 188 17.92 -20.21 -0.89
N GLY A 189 17.95 -18.87 -0.87
CA GLY A 189 17.38 -18.03 -1.92
C GLY A 189 15.90 -17.67 -1.74
N ASP A 190 15.27 -18.05 -0.64
CA ASP A 190 13.91 -17.64 -0.28
C ASP A 190 13.90 -16.60 0.85
N ILE A 191 12.76 -15.97 1.13
CA ILE A 191 12.60 -15.04 2.26
C ILE A 191 12.42 -15.82 3.58
N PRO A 192 12.68 -15.24 4.76
CA PRO A 192 12.42 -15.92 6.02
C PRO A 192 10.92 -16.21 6.26
N PRO A 193 10.54 -17.38 6.81
CA PRO A 193 9.14 -17.77 7.04
C PRO A 193 8.55 -17.26 8.37
N THR A 194 9.22 -16.32 9.05
CA THR A 194 8.76 -15.74 10.31
C THR A 194 8.90 -14.23 10.33
N LYS A 195 7.99 -13.56 11.04
CA LYS A 195 7.98 -12.09 11.18
C LYS A 195 9.28 -11.59 11.81
N GLU A 196 9.79 -12.28 12.83
CA GLU A 196 10.97 -11.91 13.59
C GLU A 196 12.20 -11.90 12.66
N LYS A 197 12.38 -12.97 11.87
CA LYS A 197 13.47 -13.07 10.91
C LYS A 197 13.33 -12.10 9.74
N LEU A 198 12.10 -11.84 9.27
CA LEU A 198 11.87 -10.79 8.27
C LEU A 198 12.31 -9.41 8.77
N CYS A 199 12.10 -9.09 10.06
CA CYS A 199 12.56 -7.82 10.65
C CYS A 199 14.09 -7.72 10.82
N GLU A 200 14.83 -8.83 10.74
CA GLU A 200 16.30 -8.81 10.76
C GLU A 200 16.87 -8.33 9.40
N LEU A 201 16.06 -8.38 8.33
CA LEU A 201 16.47 -7.93 6.99
C LEU A 201 16.62 -6.40 6.93
N PRO A 202 17.63 -5.89 6.20
CA PRO A 202 17.91 -4.46 6.15
C PRO A 202 16.76 -3.67 5.54
N GLY A 203 16.23 -2.71 6.30
CA GLY A 203 15.13 -1.85 5.86
C GLY A 203 13.73 -2.44 6.03
N VAL A 204 13.60 -3.67 6.56
CA VAL A 204 12.31 -4.31 6.82
C VAL A 204 11.89 -4.04 8.26
N GLY A 205 10.85 -3.22 8.43
CA GLY A 205 10.25 -2.95 9.74
C GLY A 205 9.07 -3.88 10.07
N PRO A 206 8.52 -3.83 11.30
CA PRO A 206 7.42 -4.68 11.74
C PRO A 206 6.21 -4.69 10.81
N LYS A 207 5.75 -3.52 10.35
CA LYS A 207 4.67 -3.41 9.35
C LYS A 207 4.96 -4.25 8.10
N MET A 208 6.15 -4.08 7.52
CA MET A 208 6.51 -4.78 6.28
C MET A 208 6.59 -6.29 6.52
N ALA A 209 7.11 -6.72 7.67
CA ALA A 209 7.15 -8.13 8.02
C ALA A 209 5.74 -8.73 8.17
N PHE A 210 4.78 -8.06 8.81
CA PHE A 210 3.40 -8.53 8.87
C PHE A 210 2.76 -8.64 7.48
N LEU A 211 2.93 -7.61 6.63
CA LEU A 211 2.41 -7.66 5.27
C LEU A 211 3.08 -8.76 4.43
N ALA A 212 4.39 -8.99 4.58
CA ALA A 212 5.08 -10.08 3.92
C ALA A 212 4.56 -11.45 4.39
N MET A 213 4.33 -11.63 5.69
CA MET A 213 3.72 -12.87 6.21
C MET A 213 2.31 -13.09 5.63
N GLN A 214 1.50 -12.05 5.50
CA GLN A 214 0.15 -12.14 4.93
C GLN A 214 0.16 -12.43 3.42
N GLU A 215 0.92 -11.66 2.63
CA GLU A 215 0.85 -11.69 1.17
C GLU A 215 1.77 -12.76 0.56
N ALA A 216 2.92 -13.03 1.18
CA ALA A 216 3.94 -13.94 0.65
C ALA A 216 3.79 -15.36 1.22
N TRP A 217 3.42 -15.48 2.49
CA TRP A 217 3.31 -16.76 3.20
C TRP A 217 1.87 -17.20 3.47
N HIS A 218 0.88 -16.36 3.13
CA HIS A 218 -0.54 -16.59 3.47
C HIS A 218 -0.75 -16.90 4.96
N ASN A 219 0.10 -16.32 5.82
CA ASN A 219 0.12 -16.55 7.25
C ASN A 219 -0.14 -15.25 7.99
N ASN A 220 -1.34 -15.12 8.54
CA ASN A 220 -1.80 -13.92 9.21
C ASN A 220 -1.31 -13.85 10.67
N THR A 221 -0.06 -13.41 10.86
CA THR A 221 0.57 -13.32 12.19
C THR A 221 0.27 -12.03 12.96
N GLY A 222 -0.33 -11.04 12.32
CA GLY A 222 -0.69 -9.75 12.93
C GLY A 222 -1.09 -8.70 11.89
N ILE A 223 -1.53 -7.53 12.34
CA ILE A 223 -2.03 -6.47 11.45
C ILE A 223 -0.88 -5.58 10.96
N GLY A 224 -0.68 -5.51 9.64
CA GLY A 224 0.22 -4.54 9.02
C GLY A 224 -0.32 -3.10 9.06
N VAL A 225 -0.09 -2.36 10.14
CA VAL A 225 -0.59 -0.98 10.28
C VAL A 225 0.29 0.01 9.53
N ASP A 226 -0.29 0.69 8.53
CA ASP A 226 0.33 1.79 7.82
C ASP A 226 -0.31 3.14 8.16
N VAL A 227 0.05 4.20 7.41
CA VAL A 227 -0.51 5.55 7.62
C VAL A 227 -2.02 5.63 7.37
N HIS A 228 -2.58 4.78 6.49
CA HIS A 228 -4.01 4.73 6.24
C HIS A 228 -4.71 4.01 7.39
N VAL A 229 -4.24 2.81 7.75
CA VAL A 229 -4.81 2.03 8.84
C VAL A 229 -4.76 2.81 10.15
N HIS A 230 -3.61 3.40 10.47
CA HIS A 230 -3.41 4.22 11.65
C HIS A 230 -4.38 5.42 11.68
N ARG A 231 -4.41 6.22 10.60
CA ARG A 231 -5.24 7.42 10.53
C ARG A 231 -6.73 7.09 10.63
N ILE A 232 -7.19 6.14 9.82
CA ILE A 232 -8.62 5.80 9.73
C ILE A 232 -9.11 5.20 11.05
N SER A 233 -8.34 4.30 11.66
CA SER A 233 -8.69 3.72 12.97
C SER A 233 -8.84 4.80 14.05
N ASN A 234 -7.96 5.81 14.06
CA ASN A 234 -8.08 6.95 14.98
C ASN A 234 -9.30 7.85 14.65
N ILE A 235 -9.58 8.12 13.36
CA ILE A 235 -10.77 8.89 12.92
C ILE A 235 -12.07 8.20 13.36
N LEU A 236 -12.12 6.87 13.20
CA LEU A 236 -13.27 6.04 13.57
C LEU A 236 -13.38 5.82 15.08
N ARG A 237 -12.36 6.22 15.87
CA ARG A 237 -12.24 5.92 17.30
C ARG A 237 -12.27 4.42 17.59
N TRP A 238 -11.68 3.64 16.69
CA TRP A 238 -11.46 2.21 16.85
C TRP A 238 -10.31 1.89 17.80
N VAL A 239 -9.51 2.91 18.12
CA VAL A 239 -8.39 2.87 19.05
C VAL A 239 -8.39 4.13 19.92
N LYS A 240 -7.74 4.08 21.08
CA LYS A 240 -7.70 5.13 22.11
C LYS A 240 -6.71 6.24 21.77
N ASN A 241 -6.91 6.92 20.63
CA ASN A 241 -6.08 8.04 20.15
C ASN A 241 -4.57 7.73 20.18
N THR A 242 -4.22 6.63 19.53
CA THR A 242 -2.87 6.09 19.48
C THR A 242 -1.92 7.02 18.70
N LYS A 243 -0.68 7.18 19.20
CA LYS A 243 0.35 8.02 18.55
C LYS A 243 1.25 7.26 17.57
N THR A 244 1.31 5.93 17.68
CA THR A 244 2.22 5.08 16.89
C THR A 244 1.45 3.95 16.22
N ALA A 245 1.94 3.51 15.06
CA ALA A 245 1.35 2.40 14.32
C ALA A 245 1.34 1.08 15.13
N GLU A 246 2.41 0.81 15.89
CA GLU A 246 2.48 -0.37 16.76
C GLU A 246 1.43 -0.34 17.89
N HIS A 247 1.15 0.83 18.46
CA HIS A 247 0.09 0.92 19.47
C HIS A 247 -1.29 0.70 18.85
N THR A 248 -1.56 1.27 17.68
CA THR A 248 -2.79 0.98 16.91
C THR A 248 -2.93 -0.50 16.62
N ARG A 249 -1.85 -1.17 16.20
CA ARG A 249 -1.85 -2.60 15.90
C ARG A 249 -2.31 -3.40 17.12
N LYS A 250 -1.65 -3.21 18.26
CA LYS A 250 -1.98 -3.92 19.51
C LYS A 250 -3.42 -3.69 19.95
N GLU A 251 -3.92 -2.46 19.83
CA GLU A 251 -5.31 -2.17 20.17
C GLU A 251 -6.30 -2.84 19.21
N LEU A 252 -6.07 -2.78 17.89
CA LEU A 252 -6.91 -3.44 16.90
C LEU A 252 -6.89 -4.97 17.08
N GLU A 253 -5.72 -5.58 17.24
CA GLU A 253 -5.57 -7.02 17.49
C GLU A 253 -6.26 -7.46 18.80
N GLY A 254 -6.48 -6.54 19.73
CA GLY A 254 -7.12 -6.83 21.01
C GLY A 254 -8.64 -7.01 20.95
N TRP A 255 -9.31 -6.63 19.86
CA TRP A 255 -10.77 -6.74 19.74
C TRP A 255 -11.27 -7.08 18.32
N LEU A 256 -10.54 -6.73 17.26
CA LEU A 256 -10.95 -7.01 15.88
C LEU A 256 -10.85 -8.51 15.61
N PRO A 257 -11.89 -9.17 15.05
CA PRO A 257 -11.83 -10.59 14.73
C PRO A 257 -10.66 -10.95 13.81
N ARG A 258 -9.96 -12.05 14.12
CA ARG A 258 -8.70 -12.43 13.45
C ARG A 258 -8.84 -12.62 11.93
N HIS A 259 -9.99 -13.10 11.47
CA HIS A 259 -10.28 -13.28 10.05
C HIS A 259 -10.30 -11.95 9.28
N LEU A 260 -10.52 -10.81 9.96
CA LEU A 260 -10.51 -9.47 9.35
C LEU A 260 -9.14 -8.80 9.32
N TRP A 261 -8.11 -9.38 9.96
CA TRP A 261 -6.79 -8.73 10.07
C TRP A 261 -6.05 -8.63 8.74
N SER A 262 -6.03 -9.72 7.96
CA SER A 262 -5.38 -9.76 6.64
C SER A 262 -5.99 -8.74 5.67
N PRO A 263 -7.32 -8.70 5.49
CA PRO A 263 -7.91 -7.78 4.51
C PRO A 263 -7.95 -6.31 4.96
N LEU A 264 -7.77 -6.03 6.27
CA LEU A 264 -7.90 -4.67 6.81
C LEU A 264 -6.98 -3.64 6.14
N ASN A 265 -5.71 -4.00 5.88
CA ASN A 265 -4.77 -3.04 5.28
C ASN A 265 -5.25 -2.60 3.90
N LYS A 266 -5.49 -3.55 2.99
CA LYS A 266 -5.94 -3.26 1.63
C LYS A 266 -7.29 -2.52 1.60
N LEU A 267 -8.19 -2.87 2.53
CA LEU A 267 -9.47 -2.17 2.70
C LEU A 267 -9.26 -0.68 3.01
N PHE A 268 -8.48 -0.39 4.06
CA PHE A 268 -8.32 0.97 4.58
C PHE A 268 -7.39 1.81 3.69
N VAL A 269 -6.40 1.21 3.03
CA VAL A 269 -5.58 1.91 2.04
C VAL A 269 -6.46 2.39 0.90
N GLY A 270 -7.24 1.51 0.26
CA GLY A 270 -8.05 1.91 -0.89
C GLY A 270 -9.19 2.86 -0.51
N PHE A 271 -9.84 2.64 0.63
CA PHE A 271 -10.82 3.60 1.18
C PHE A 271 -10.18 4.96 1.46
N GLY A 272 -8.97 4.97 2.03
CA GLY A 272 -8.22 6.18 2.32
C GLY A 272 -7.60 6.86 1.10
N GLN A 273 -7.49 6.18 -0.04
CA GLN A 273 -7.06 6.77 -1.32
C GLN A 273 -8.22 7.43 -2.07
N THR A 274 -9.45 6.94 -1.89
CA THR A 274 -10.62 7.32 -2.68
C THR A 274 -11.60 8.22 -1.91
N VAL A 275 -12.16 7.73 -0.80
CA VAL A 275 -13.28 8.37 -0.07
C VAL A 275 -12.82 9.11 1.19
N CYS A 276 -11.85 8.57 1.92
CA CYS A 276 -11.33 9.17 3.16
C CYS A 276 -9.85 9.61 3.05
N PRO A 277 -9.49 10.48 2.09
CA PRO A 277 -8.14 11.02 2.00
C PRO A 277 -7.77 11.83 3.24
N SER A 278 -6.46 11.93 3.50
CA SER A 278 -5.91 12.67 4.64
C SER A 278 -6.30 14.15 4.66
N ARG A 279 -6.57 14.73 3.48
CA ARG A 279 -7.06 16.10 3.32
C ARG A 279 -8.43 16.06 2.65
N LYS A 280 -9.39 16.77 3.25
CA LYS A 280 -10.77 16.92 2.75
C LYS A 280 -11.46 15.56 2.49
N PRO A 281 -11.71 14.75 3.54
CA PRO A 281 -12.44 13.49 3.39
C PRO A 281 -13.84 13.75 2.82
N ARG A 282 -14.31 12.87 1.93
CA ARG A 282 -15.60 12.99 1.25
C ARG A 282 -16.74 12.45 2.12
N CYS A 283 -16.88 12.99 3.33
CA CYS A 283 -17.82 12.46 4.33
C CYS A 283 -19.29 12.45 3.86
N LEU A 284 -19.67 13.34 2.96
CA LEU A 284 -21.04 13.42 2.43
C LEU A 284 -21.34 12.32 1.40
N GLU A 285 -20.30 11.73 0.80
CA GLU A 285 -20.38 10.62 -0.17
C GLU A 285 -20.05 9.26 0.50
N CYS A 286 -19.75 9.27 1.81
CA CYS A 286 -19.34 8.08 2.55
C CYS A 286 -20.57 7.37 3.14
N GLN A 287 -20.80 6.11 2.78
CA GLN A 287 -21.91 5.31 3.32
C GLN A 287 -21.80 5.10 4.84
N ALA A 288 -20.58 5.09 5.40
CA ALA A 288 -20.37 4.96 6.84
C ALA A 288 -20.59 6.27 7.63
N ASN A 289 -21.02 7.36 7.00
CA ASN A 289 -21.07 8.68 7.64
C ASN A 289 -22.02 8.77 8.83
N GLN A 290 -23.07 7.93 8.86
CA GLN A 290 -24.05 7.89 9.93
C GLN A 290 -23.53 7.20 11.19
N TRP A 291 -22.44 6.42 11.11
CA TRP A 291 -21.80 5.76 12.24
C TRP A 291 -20.43 6.38 12.57
N CYS A 292 -19.74 6.93 11.58
CA CYS A 292 -18.45 7.58 11.73
C CYS A 292 -18.54 8.89 12.56
N PRO A 293 -17.69 9.09 13.59
CA PRO A 293 -17.69 10.31 14.41
C PRO A 293 -17.51 11.61 13.60
N VAL A 294 -16.60 11.59 12.61
CA VAL A 294 -16.34 12.75 11.74
C VAL A 294 -17.49 12.93 10.73
N GLY A 295 -18.00 11.83 10.17
CA GLY A 295 -19.13 11.84 9.24
C GLY A 295 -20.38 12.48 9.86
N LYS A 296 -20.79 12.00 11.05
CA LYS A 296 -21.90 12.54 11.84
C LYS A 296 -21.78 14.05 12.03
N ALA A 297 -20.60 14.54 12.40
CA ALA A 297 -20.35 15.95 12.64
C ALA A 297 -20.42 16.82 11.35
N VAL A 298 -20.02 16.28 10.20
CA VAL A 298 -20.12 16.98 8.91
C VAL A 298 -21.58 17.04 8.44
N VAL A 299 -22.32 15.94 8.55
CA VAL A 299 -23.74 15.87 8.17
C VAL A 299 -24.57 16.84 9.01
N ARG A 300 -24.40 16.84 10.34
CA ARG A 300 -25.09 17.77 11.25
C ARG A 300 -24.87 19.24 10.89
N ARG A 301 -23.63 19.62 10.58
CA ARG A 301 -23.28 21.00 10.16
C ARG A 301 -23.89 21.41 8.83
N ARG A 302 -24.12 20.45 7.91
CA ARG A 302 -24.77 20.73 6.63
C ARG A 302 -26.27 20.99 6.83
N VAL A 303 -26.93 20.18 7.65
CA VAL A 303 -28.37 20.32 7.98
C VAL A 303 -28.64 21.65 8.66
N SER A 304 -27.84 22.04 9.67
CA SER A 304 -28.01 23.33 10.37
C SER A 304 -27.85 24.54 9.45
N LYS A 305 -27.02 24.43 8.40
CA LYS A 305 -26.81 25.50 7.42
C LYS A 305 -27.94 25.62 6.40
N SER A 306 -28.61 24.51 6.08
CA SER A 306 -29.82 24.54 5.22
C SER A 306 -31.04 25.08 5.96
N THR A 307 -31.19 24.80 7.26
CA THR A 307 -32.33 25.28 8.06
C THR A 307 -32.17 26.73 8.51
N GLY A 308 -30.95 27.25 8.62
CA GLY A 308 -30.68 28.65 8.98
C GLY A 308 -30.82 29.66 7.83
N LYS A 309 -31.23 29.23 6.62
CA LYS A 309 -31.36 30.11 5.44
C LYS A 309 -32.81 30.39 5.03
N SER A 310 -33.78 30.04 5.87
CA SER A 310 -35.22 30.22 5.66
C SER A 310 -35.90 31.06 6.76
N SER A 311 -35.20 32.04 7.31
CA SER A 311 -35.77 33.06 8.20
C SER A 311 -35.39 34.47 7.72
N SER A 312 -35.84 34.81 6.52
CA SER A 312 -36.08 36.21 6.15
C SER A 312 -37.57 36.30 5.85
N ALA A 313 -38.30 36.90 6.78
CA ALA A 313 -39.73 37.13 6.70
C ALA A 313 -40.06 37.87 5.40
N VAL A 314 -40.90 37.27 4.57
CA VAL A 314 -41.65 37.99 3.56
C VAL A 314 -43.07 38.06 4.09
N SER A 315 -43.45 39.25 4.50
CA SER A 315 -44.79 39.64 4.90
C SER A 315 -45.76 39.32 3.78
N VAL A 316 -46.78 38.53 4.08
CA VAL A 316 -47.89 38.24 3.19
C VAL A 316 -48.89 39.39 3.35
N ASP A 317 -49.01 40.23 2.33
CA ASP A 317 -50.19 41.07 2.14
C ASP A 317 -50.88 40.68 0.82
N SER A 318 -52.20 40.56 0.92
CA SER A 318 -53.06 39.92 -0.07
C SER A 318 -53.53 40.90 -1.14
N LYS A 319 -53.52 40.49 -2.42
CA LYS A 319 -54.68 40.55 -3.34
C LYS A 319 -54.37 39.89 -4.70
N PRO A 320 -55.39 39.31 -5.38
CA PRO A 320 -55.21 38.47 -6.56
C PRO A 320 -55.30 39.28 -7.86
N SER A 321 -54.53 38.89 -8.88
CA SER A 321 -54.69 39.34 -10.26
C SER A 321 -54.25 38.24 -11.25
N VAL A 322 -55.05 38.12 -12.30
CA VAL A 322 -55.19 37.02 -13.26
C VAL A 322 -54.19 37.10 -14.43
N ASN A 323 -53.88 35.92 -15.02
CA ASN A 323 -53.29 35.65 -16.36
C ASN A 323 -51.84 36.14 -16.60
N THR A 324 -50.95 35.46 -17.34
CA THR A 324 -51.11 34.60 -18.53
C THR A 324 -49.86 33.70 -18.68
N LYS A 325 -50.04 32.55 -19.33
CA LYS A 325 -48.99 31.65 -19.85
C LYS A 325 -47.88 32.40 -20.60
N ARG A 326 -46.61 32.01 -20.39
CA ARG A 326 -45.58 32.04 -21.44
C ARG A 326 -44.46 31.04 -21.17
N SER A 327 -44.41 30.03 -22.03
CA SER A 327 -43.26 29.19 -22.34
C SER A 327 -42.18 30.03 -23.02
N VAL A 328 -40.91 29.85 -22.64
CA VAL A 328 -39.78 30.31 -23.46
C VAL A 328 -38.76 29.19 -23.60
N SER A 329 -38.55 28.85 -24.87
CA SER A 329 -37.61 27.90 -25.45
C SER A 329 -36.16 28.30 -25.20
N ILE A 330 -35.28 27.32 -25.01
CA ILE A 330 -33.82 27.52 -25.03
C ILE A 330 -33.35 27.06 -26.41
N ASP A 331 -33.05 28.03 -27.27
CA ASP A 331 -32.38 27.79 -28.55
C ASP A 331 -30.88 27.57 -28.32
N VAL A 332 -30.41 26.40 -28.78
CA VAL A 332 -28.99 26.07 -28.95
C VAL A 332 -28.64 26.35 -30.40
N ALA A 333 -27.63 27.18 -30.65
CA ALA A 333 -27.00 27.28 -31.97
C ALA A 333 -25.46 27.23 -31.88
N PRO A 334 -24.76 26.63 -32.86
CA PRO A 334 -23.42 26.06 -32.67
C PRO A 334 -22.32 26.65 -33.58
N LYS A 335 -21.07 26.23 -33.28
CA LYS A 335 -19.83 26.21 -34.09
C LYS A 335 -19.13 27.54 -34.40
N LEU A 336 -17.81 27.60 -34.19
CA LEU A 336 -16.83 27.32 -35.26
C LEU A 336 -15.37 27.23 -34.78
N ILE A 337 -14.63 26.42 -35.51
CA ILE A 337 -13.20 26.08 -35.43
C ILE A 337 -12.38 27.15 -36.18
N LEU A 338 -11.22 27.58 -35.68
CA LEU A 338 -10.06 27.90 -36.53
C LEU A 338 -8.72 27.93 -35.76
N ALA A 339 -7.66 27.61 -36.50
CA ALA A 339 -6.38 27.08 -36.04
C ALA A 339 -5.24 28.11 -35.91
N LYS A 340 -4.20 27.68 -35.18
CA LYS A 340 -2.75 28.02 -35.24
C LYS A 340 -2.30 29.50 -35.21
N ARG A 341 -1.47 29.82 -34.21
CA ARG A 341 -0.24 30.60 -34.42
C ARG A 341 0.81 30.35 -33.33
N GLU A 342 1.89 29.68 -33.71
CA GLU A 342 3.15 29.62 -32.98
C GLU A 342 3.81 31.01 -32.95
N ARG A 343 4.40 31.39 -31.80
CA ARG A 343 5.37 32.49 -31.74
C ARG A 343 6.69 31.98 -31.18
N LYS A 344 7.63 31.76 -32.10
CA LYS A 344 9.08 31.74 -31.82
C LYS A 344 9.52 33.13 -31.35
N ARG A 345 10.30 33.21 -30.27
CA ARG A 345 11.19 34.33 -30.00
C ARG A 345 12.56 33.79 -29.59
N SER A 346 13.44 33.76 -30.57
CA SER A 346 14.89 33.69 -30.43
C SER A 346 15.44 35.09 -30.15
N ARG A 347 16.33 35.23 -29.15
CA ARG A 347 17.39 36.25 -29.10
C ARG A 347 18.52 35.74 -28.20
N THR A 348 19.69 35.57 -28.80
CA THR A 348 21.00 35.33 -28.16
C THR A 348 21.73 36.69 -28.00
N PRO A 349 23.01 36.75 -27.57
CA PRO A 349 23.39 37.12 -26.20
C PRO A 349 24.21 38.43 -26.15
N SER A 350 24.29 39.08 -24.98
CA SER A 350 25.31 40.11 -24.74
C SER A 350 25.98 39.89 -23.38
N GLN A 351 27.28 39.61 -23.42
CA GLN A 351 28.18 39.66 -22.29
C GLN A 351 28.60 41.12 -22.03
N SER A 352 28.56 41.54 -20.77
CA SER A 352 29.60 42.39 -20.15
C SER A 352 29.38 42.51 -18.63
N SER A 353 30.34 41.98 -17.89
CA SER A 353 30.63 42.24 -16.47
C SER A 353 31.43 43.57 -16.35
N PRO A 354 32.02 43.96 -15.20
CA PRO A 354 31.70 43.74 -13.78
C PRO A 354 31.72 45.06 -12.94
N THR A 355 31.17 45.04 -11.72
CA THR A 355 31.54 45.80 -10.49
C THR A 355 30.31 45.89 -9.56
N ARG A 356 30.34 46.00 -8.22
CA ARG A 356 31.32 45.71 -7.16
C ARG A 356 30.52 45.70 -5.84
N LYS A 357 30.62 44.60 -5.10
CA LYS A 357 30.63 44.48 -3.61
C LYS A 357 29.38 44.85 -2.76
N LYS A 358 29.08 43.88 -1.88
CA LYS A 358 28.84 43.95 -0.41
C LYS A 358 27.40 43.77 0.11
N LYS A 359 27.34 42.97 1.19
CA LYS A 359 26.23 42.57 2.09
C LYS A 359 25.37 41.42 1.53
N LEU A 360 25.15 40.28 2.21
CA LEU A 360 25.44 39.90 3.58
C LEU A 360 25.38 38.36 3.66
N ILE A 361 26.52 37.71 3.90
CA ILE A 361 26.62 36.32 4.38
C ILE A 361 26.72 36.43 5.90
N LYS A 362 25.68 36.03 6.63
CA LYS A 362 25.72 35.64 8.04
C LYS A 362 24.31 35.19 8.43
N THR A 363 24.16 33.88 8.64
CA THR A 363 23.53 33.21 9.80
C THR A 363 22.89 31.91 9.36
N GLU A 364 23.65 30.81 9.38
CA GLU A 364 23.13 29.46 9.68
C GLU A 364 24.31 28.49 9.90
N SER A 365 25.14 28.84 10.88
CA SER A 365 26.22 28.00 11.41
C SER A 365 26.23 28.06 12.94
N LYS A 366 25.06 27.83 13.55
CA LYS A 366 24.89 27.60 14.99
C LYS A 366 23.72 26.65 15.24
N GLN A 367 23.94 25.34 15.04
CA GLN A 367 23.28 24.24 15.78
C GLN A 367 23.72 22.87 15.21
N ARG A 368 25.03 22.60 15.21
CA ARG A 368 25.55 21.22 15.05
C ARG A 368 26.96 21.07 15.60
N ARG A 369 27.16 21.50 16.85
CA ARG A 369 28.29 21.10 17.70
C ARG A 369 27.85 21.11 19.17
N LYS A 370 27.17 20.06 19.59
CA LYS A 370 27.14 19.58 20.97
C LYS A 370 27.00 18.05 20.91
N LEU A 371 27.78 17.38 21.76
CA LEU A 371 27.86 15.93 22.00
C LEU A 371 28.82 15.15 21.09
N ILE A 372 30.13 15.34 21.28
CA ILE A 372 31.11 14.24 21.36
C ILE A 372 32.20 14.65 22.37
N LYS A 373 32.40 13.77 23.37
CA LYS A 373 33.57 13.56 24.26
C LYS A 373 33.85 14.53 25.40
N THR A 374 33.58 14.02 26.62
CA THR A 374 34.50 14.09 27.77
C THR A 374 34.29 12.84 28.63
N GLU A 375 35.20 11.89 28.54
CA GLU A 375 35.65 11.05 29.67
C GLU A 375 37.10 11.48 29.94
N PRO A 376 37.50 11.57 31.22
CA PRO A 376 38.85 11.18 31.56
C PRO A 376 38.91 10.19 32.72
N GLN A 377 39.93 9.35 32.61
CA GLN A 377 40.38 8.32 33.56
C GLN A 377 40.55 8.85 34.99
N LYS A 378 40.11 8.03 35.96
CA LYS A 378 40.91 7.53 37.08
C LYS A 378 40.38 6.16 37.49
#